data_AF-A0A151QN83-F1
#
_entry.id   AF-A0A151QN83-F1
#
_cell.length_a   1.000
_cell.length_b   1.000
_cell.length_c   1.000
_cell.angle_alpha   90.00
_cell.angle_beta   90.00
_cell.angle_gamma   90.00
#
_symmetry.space_group_name_H-M   'P 1'
#
loop_
_entity.id
_entity.type
_entity.pdbx_description
1 polymer ?
#
loop_
_entity_poly.entity_id
_entity_poly.type
_entity_poly.pdbx_seq_one_letter_code
_entity_poly.pdbx_strand_id
1 'polypeptide(L)'
;MKKYTGCREIVCPGVTRFETQFLQLQAIVQQKQGLRNMFNFEEFRRSKFGRDKNGLAFEARQIVIGNDFWSKANDILKVFEPLVKVLRPVDGDEKPTMGFIYEAIDRAKQSIQKSSRYYSQYQEIIDKRWRFMHSDLHSAGMSL
;
A
#
# COMPACT_ATOMS: atom_id res chain seq x y z
N MET A 1 -9.73 -8.00 19.01
CA MET A 1 -9.43 -7.21 17.79
C MET A 1 -10.68 -6.49 17.25
N LYS A 2 -11.72 -7.20 16.78
CA LYS A 2 -12.96 -6.58 16.21
C LYS A 2 -13.60 -5.47 17.06
N LYS A 3 -13.61 -5.62 18.39
CA LYS A 3 -14.08 -4.62 19.36
C LYS A 3 -13.38 -3.25 19.22
N TYR A 4 -12.10 -3.25 18.87
CA TYR A 4 -11.27 -2.05 18.81
C TYR A 4 -11.09 -1.51 17.40
N THR A 5 -11.46 -2.27 16.37
CA THR A 5 -11.46 -1.83 14.97
C THR A 5 -12.83 -1.43 14.44
N GLY A 6 -13.84 -1.31 15.32
CA GLY A 6 -15.22 -1.02 14.92
C GLY A 6 -15.77 -2.08 13.96
N CYS A 7 -15.41 -3.35 14.18
CA CYS A 7 -15.74 -4.48 13.31
C CYS A 7 -15.17 -4.40 11.88
N ARG A 8 -14.32 -3.43 11.56
CA ARG A 8 -13.65 -3.35 10.26
C ARG A 8 -12.60 -4.44 10.15
N GLU A 9 -12.55 -5.07 8.98
CA GLU A 9 -11.57 -6.10 8.66
C GLU A 9 -10.22 -5.46 8.32
N ILE A 10 -9.15 -6.09 8.81
CA ILE A 10 -7.78 -5.69 8.50
C ILE A 10 -7.29 -6.42 7.24
N VAL A 11 -7.85 -7.59 6.95
CA VAL A 11 -7.63 -8.32 5.72
C VAL A 11 -8.69 -7.85 4.74
N CYS A 12 -8.27 -7.17 3.67
CA CYS A 12 -9.15 -6.70 2.61
C CYS A 12 -8.73 -7.37 1.30
N PRO A 13 -9.44 -8.42 0.86
CA PRO A 13 -9.19 -9.03 -0.44
C PRO A 13 -9.41 -8.00 -1.56
N GLY A 14 -8.39 -7.77 -2.39
CA GLY A 14 -8.50 -7.00 -3.63
C GLY A 14 -8.72 -7.92 -4.83
N VAL A 15 -9.02 -7.34 -6.00
CA VAL A 15 -9.22 -8.14 -7.23
C VAL A 15 -7.92 -8.82 -7.65
N THR A 16 -6.78 -8.15 -7.40
CA THR A 16 -5.45 -8.68 -7.66
C THR A 16 -4.61 -8.79 -6.40
N ARG A 17 -3.53 -9.57 -6.45
CA ARG A 17 -2.55 -9.68 -5.35
C ARG A 17 -1.92 -8.33 -4.97
N PHE A 18 -1.71 -7.44 -5.95
CA PHE A 18 -1.11 -6.12 -5.73
C PHE A 18 -2.09 -5.19 -5.03
N GLU A 19 -3.34 -5.18 -5.49
CA GLU A 19 -4.41 -4.42 -4.84
C GLU A 19 -4.70 -4.95 -3.44
N THR A 20 -4.66 -6.27 -3.24
CA THR A 20 -4.81 -6.90 -1.92
C THR A 20 -3.74 -6.42 -0.93
N GLN A 21 -2.46 -6.41 -1.33
CA GLN A 21 -1.37 -5.93 -0.46
C GLN A 21 -1.52 -4.45 -0.12
N PHE A 22 -1.92 -3.61 -1.09
CA PHE A 22 -2.18 -2.19 -0.87
C PHE A 22 -3.36 -1.97 0.08
N LEU A 23 -4.51 -2.59 -0.19
CA LEU A 23 -5.72 -2.47 0.63
C LEU A 23 -5.49 -2.97 2.05
N GLN A 24 -4.74 -4.06 2.22
CA GLN A 24 -4.39 -4.57 3.54
C GLN A 24 -3.53 -3.57 4.33
N LEU A 25 -2.48 -3.01 3.72
CA LEU A 25 -1.65 -2.00 4.39
C LEU A 25 -2.47 -0.73 4.71
N GLN A 26 -3.34 -0.31 3.79
CA GLN A 26 -4.23 0.83 3.98
C GLN A 26 -5.19 0.60 5.15
N ALA A 27 -5.81 -0.58 5.23
CA ALA A 27 -6.70 -0.97 6.32
C ALA A 27 -5.95 -0.98 7.67
N ILE A 28 -4.73 -1.52 7.72
CA ILE A 28 -3.88 -1.49 8.92
C ILE A 28 -3.63 -0.04 9.36
N VAL A 29 -3.23 0.84 8.44
CA VAL A 29 -2.96 2.26 8.73
C VAL A 29 -4.21 2.99 9.24
N GLN A 30 -5.37 2.75 8.62
CA GLN A 30 -6.65 3.32 9.07
C GLN A 30 -7.02 2.85 10.49
N GLN A 31 -6.62 1.64 10.87
CA GLN A 31 -6.86 1.08 12.20
C GLN A 31 -5.78 1.41 13.24
N LYS A 32 -4.82 2.30 12.93
CA LYS A 32 -3.72 2.68 13.83
C LYS A 32 -4.17 2.93 15.27
N GLN A 33 -5.19 3.78 15.46
CA GLN A 33 -5.65 4.13 16.80
C GLN A 33 -6.37 2.95 17.48
N GLY A 34 -7.18 2.20 16.74
CA GLY A 34 -7.86 1.00 17.24
C GLY A 34 -6.86 -0.07 17.72
N LEU A 35 -5.81 -0.30 16.94
CA LEU A 35 -4.73 -1.22 17.30
C LEU A 35 -3.95 -0.74 18.53
N ARG A 36 -3.59 0.55 18.60
CA ARG A 36 -2.94 1.12 19.79
C ARG A 36 -3.80 0.99 21.04
N ASN A 37 -5.09 1.25 20.94
CA ASN A 37 -6.04 1.10 22.04
C ASN A 37 -6.11 -0.37 22.49
N MET A 38 -6.21 -1.31 21.56
CA MET A 38 -6.23 -2.75 21.86
C MET A 38 -5.00 -3.18 22.67
N PHE A 39 -3.79 -2.78 22.26
CA PHE A 39 -2.55 -3.17 22.94
C PHE A 39 -2.30 -2.47 24.28
N ASN A 40 -2.98 -1.35 24.54
CA ASN A 40 -2.88 -0.61 25.80
C ASN A 40 -3.98 -0.95 26.81
N PHE A 41 -5.05 -1.62 26.37
CA PHE A 41 -6.16 -1.99 27.25
C PHE A 41 -5.76 -3.03 28.30
N GLU A 42 -6.35 -2.95 29.50
CA GLU A 42 -6.01 -3.85 30.61
C GLU A 42 -6.24 -5.33 30.27
N GLU A 43 -7.31 -5.63 29.52
CA GLU A 43 -7.66 -6.99 29.09
C GLU A 43 -6.49 -7.65 28.32
N PHE A 44 -5.87 -6.92 27.39
CA PHE A 44 -4.71 -7.41 26.66
C PHE A 44 -3.51 -7.58 27.60
N ARG A 45 -3.23 -6.58 28.45
CA ARG A 45 -2.08 -6.61 29.37
C ARG A 45 -2.15 -7.75 30.39
N ARG A 46 -3.35 -8.13 30.84
CA ARG A 46 -3.57 -9.23 31.80
C ARG A 46 -3.62 -10.61 31.11
N SER A 47 -3.84 -10.65 29.80
CA SER A 47 -3.84 -11.89 29.02
C SER A 47 -2.49 -12.60 29.05
N LYS A 48 -2.45 -13.88 28.65
CA LYS A 48 -1.19 -14.61 28.47
C LYS A 48 -0.24 -13.92 27.48
N PHE A 49 -0.80 -13.29 26.44
CA PHE A 49 -0.03 -12.63 25.38
C PHE A 49 0.56 -11.29 25.80
N GLY A 50 -0.12 -10.55 26.68
CA GLY A 50 0.39 -9.28 27.20
C GLY A 50 1.43 -9.44 28.31
N ARG A 51 1.43 -10.59 28.99
CA ARG A 51 2.42 -10.94 30.02
C ARG A 51 3.70 -11.54 29.44
N ASP A 52 3.60 -12.21 28.30
CA ASP A 52 4.76 -12.68 27.55
C ASP A 52 5.53 -11.48 26.97
N LYS A 53 6.80 -11.34 27.37
CA LYS A 53 7.68 -10.25 26.95
C LYS A 53 8.60 -10.61 25.77
N ASN A 54 8.57 -11.86 25.32
CA ASN A 54 9.46 -12.36 24.26
C ASN A 54 8.69 -13.00 23.09
N GLY A 55 7.37 -13.10 23.18
CA GLY A 55 6.54 -13.63 22.10
C GLY A 55 6.18 -12.62 21.01
N LEU A 56 5.66 -13.12 19.89
CA LEU A 56 5.22 -12.32 18.73
C LEU A 56 4.24 -11.19 19.10
N ALA A 57 3.39 -11.39 20.11
CA ALA A 57 2.45 -10.38 20.56
C ALA A 57 3.14 -9.17 21.21
N PHE A 58 4.29 -9.39 21.87
CA PHE A 58 5.12 -8.33 22.41
C PHE A 58 5.79 -7.52 21.30
N GLU A 59 6.39 -8.19 20.31
CA GLU A 59 7.00 -7.54 19.15
C GLU A 59 5.96 -6.71 18.37
N ALA A 60 4.78 -7.29 18.09
CA ALA A 60 3.69 -6.59 17.42
C ALA A 60 3.24 -5.35 18.20
N ARG A 61 3.21 -5.43 19.54
CA ARG A 61 2.94 -4.27 20.39
C ARG A 61 4.00 -3.18 20.22
N GLN A 62 5.29 -3.53 20.22
CA GLN A 62 6.36 -2.53 20.03
C GLN A 62 6.22 -1.82 18.68
N ILE A 63 5.94 -2.57 17.61
CA ILE A 63 5.71 -2.04 16.26
C ILE A 63 4.51 -1.07 16.24
N VAL A 64 3.37 -1.48 16.82
CA VAL A 64 2.12 -0.69 16.81
C VAL A 64 2.22 0.56 17.69
N ILE A 65 2.89 0.48 18.83
CA ILE A 65 3.10 1.62 19.72
C ILE A 65 4.12 2.59 19.13
N GLY A 66 5.20 2.08 18.53
CA GLY A 66 6.21 2.88 17.83
C GLY A 66 5.61 3.72 16.70
N ASN A 67 6.33 4.75 16.27
CA ASN A 67 5.91 5.63 15.16
C ASN A 67 6.54 5.24 13.81
N ASP A 68 7.68 4.54 13.83
CA ASP A 68 8.47 4.21 12.64
C ASP A 68 7.67 3.41 11.60
N PHE A 69 7.00 2.34 12.03
CA PHE A 69 6.15 1.53 11.16
C PHE A 69 5.07 2.38 10.48
N TRP A 70 4.37 3.23 11.22
CA TRP A 70 3.29 4.05 10.66
C TRP A 70 3.82 5.09 9.68
N SER A 71 4.96 5.71 9.96
CA SER A 71 5.57 6.66 9.02
C SER A 71 5.91 5.96 7.72
N LYS A 72 6.64 4.85 7.79
CA LYS A 72 7.03 4.05 6.62
C LYS A 72 5.82 3.52 5.85
N ALA A 73 4.80 3.03 6.54
CA ALA A 73 3.57 2.54 5.92
C ALA A 73 2.84 3.66 5.16
N ASN A 74 2.73 4.86 5.74
CA ASN A 74 2.14 6.00 5.05
C ASN A 74 2.95 6.45 3.83
N ASP A 75 4.28 6.45 3.93
CA ASP A 75 5.16 6.78 2.81
C ASP A 75 5.01 5.78 1.66
N ILE A 76 4.94 4.47 1.97
CA ILE A 76 4.67 3.42 0.99
C ILE A 76 3.32 3.62 0.33
N LEU A 77 2.25 3.89 1.11
CA LEU A 77 0.91 4.10 0.57
C LEU A 77 0.86 5.28 -0.40
N LYS A 78 1.54 6.39 -0.10
CA LYS A 78 1.61 7.56 -1.00
C LYS A 78 2.28 7.24 -2.34
N VAL A 79 3.25 6.34 -2.34
CA VAL A 79 3.95 5.92 -3.58
C VAL A 79 3.12 4.88 -4.34
N PHE A 80 2.49 3.94 -3.65
CA PHE A 80 1.72 2.87 -4.27
C PHE A 80 0.36 3.32 -4.79
N GLU A 81 -0.32 4.26 -4.13
CA GLU A 81 -1.64 4.73 -4.54
C GLU A 81 -1.70 5.18 -6.02
N PRO A 82 -0.81 6.05 -6.52
CA PRO A 82 -0.85 6.42 -7.93
C PRO A 82 -0.56 5.24 -8.87
N LEU A 83 0.25 4.26 -8.46
CA LEU A 83 0.51 3.06 -9.26
C LEU A 83 -0.72 2.14 -9.33
N VAL A 84 -1.44 1.96 -8.21
CA VAL A 84 -2.69 1.20 -8.19
C VAL A 84 -3.75 1.85 -9.09
N LYS A 85 -3.80 3.19 -9.16
CA LYS A 85 -4.70 3.93 -10.07
C LYS A 85 -4.36 3.70 -11.55
N VAL A 86 -3.09 3.45 -11.89
CA VAL A 86 -2.67 3.08 -13.25
C VAL A 86 -3.07 1.63 -13.57
N LEU A 87 -2.87 0.72 -12.61
CA LEU A 87 -3.04 -0.72 -12.84
C LEU A 87 -4.51 -1.16 -12.85
N ARG A 88 -5.34 -0.57 -11.99
CA ARG A 88 -6.75 -0.99 -11.85
C ARG A 88 -7.53 -0.97 -13.17
N PRO A 89 -7.44 0.07 -14.02
CA PRO A 89 -8.10 0.04 -15.33
C PRO A 89 -7.53 -1.01 -16.29
N VAL A 90 -6.21 -1.26 -16.25
CA VAL A 90 -5.55 -2.25 -17.13
C VAL A 90 -5.94 -3.67 -16.77
N ASP A 91 -6.23 -3.92 -15.49
CA ASP A 91 -6.67 -5.22 -14.98
C ASP A 91 -8.18 -5.48 -15.19
N GLY A 92 -8.95 -4.50 -15.67
CA GLY A 92 -10.38 -4.64 -15.98
C GLY A 92 -10.65 -5.25 -17.36
N ASP A 93 -11.90 -5.69 -17.59
CA ASP A 93 -12.32 -6.24 -18.89
C ASP A 93 -12.38 -5.16 -20.00
N GLU A 94 -12.62 -3.90 -19.62
CA GLU A 94 -12.47 -2.74 -20.51
C GLU A 94 -10.99 -2.38 -20.65
N LYS A 95 -10.38 -2.77 -21.76
CA LYS A 95 -8.96 -2.47 -22.04
C LYS A 95 -8.78 -0.96 -22.31
N PRO A 96 -8.00 -0.24 -21.49
CA PRO A 96 -7.66 1.14 -21.79
C PRO A 96 -6.84 1.23 -23.10
N THR A 97 -7.01 2.31 -23.84
CA THR A 97 -6.17 2.57 -25.02
C THR A 97 -4.72 2.80 -24.60
N MET A 98 -3.77 2.54 -25.50
CA MET A 98 -2.35 2.74 -25.21
C MET A 98 -2.06 4.18 -24.73
N GLY A 99 -2.64 5.20 -25.37
CA GLY A 99 -2.48 6.60 -24.98
C GLY A 99 -2.87 6.89 -23.52
N PHE A 100 -3.94 6.25 -23.02
CA PHE A 100 -4.33 6.37 -21.62
C PHE A 100 -3.26 5.85 -20.66
N ILE A 101 -2.65 4.70 -20.96
CA ILE A 101 -1.65 4.07 -20.07
C ILE A 101 -0.40 4.95 -19.95
N TYR A 102 0.09 5.51 -21.06
CA TYR A 102 1.22 6.43 -21.04
C TYR A 102 0.95 7.67 -20.18
N GLU A 103 -0.20 8.30 -20.40
CA GLU A 103 -0.61 9.48 -19.64
C GLU A 103 -0.80 9.15 -18.14
N ALA A 104 -1.39 7.99 -17.83
CA ALA A 104 -1.58 7.54 -16.46
C ALA A 104 -0.25 7.30 -15.74
N ILE A 105 0.73 6.70 -16.40
CA ILE A 105 2.07 6.48 -15.84
C ILE A 105 2.80 7.80 -15.60
N ASP A 106 2.71 8.74 -16.55
CA ASP A 106 3.33 10.05 -16.37
C ASP A 106 2.74 10.79 -15.15
N ARG A 107 1.40 10.82 -15.05
CA ARG A 107 0.71 11.35 -13.86
C ARG A 107 1.13 10.65 -12.57
N ALA A 108 1.31 9.32 -12.61
CA ALA A 108 1.75 8.57 -11.44
C ALA A 108 3.16 8.97 -10.99
N LYS A 109 4.11 9.11 -11.94
CA LYS A 109 5.47 9.60 -11.64
C LYS A 109 5.44 10.99 -11.03
N GLN A 110 4.68 11.93 -11.59
CA GLN A 110 4.54 13.28 -11.05
C GLN A 110 3.96 13.27 -9.62
N SER A 111 2.97 12.41 -9.35
CA SER A 111 2.40 12.25 -8.00
C SER A 111 3.44 11.72 -6.99
N ILE A 112 4.27 10.77 -7.40
CA ILE A 112 5.34 10.20 -6.54
C ILE A 112 6.43 11.25 -6.30
N GLN A 113 6.78 12.03 -7.32
CA GLN A 113 7.77 13.12 -7.22
C GLN A 113 7.41 14.13 -6.13
N LYS A 114 6.13 14.51 -6.06
CA LYS A 114 5.62 15.44 -5.04
C LYS A 114 5.55 14.83 -3.64
N SER A 115 5.46 13.50 -3.55
CA SER A 115 5.11 12.80 -2.31
C SER A 115 6.28 12.09 -1.63
N SER A 116 7.41 11.92 -2.32
CA SER A 116 8.53 11.12 -1.84
C SER A 116 9.88 11.76 -2.15
N ARG A 117 10.72 11.87 -1.11
CA ARG A 117 12.14 12.27 -1.25
C ARG A 117 13.00 11.24 -1.99
N TYR A 118 12.51 10.00 -2.10
CA TYR A 118 13.18 8.90 -2.80
C TYR A 118 12.66 8.73 -4.22
N TYR A 119 12.11 9.79 -4.81
CA TYR A 119 11.51 9.76 -6.13
C TYR A 119 12.44 9.19 -7.20
N SER A 120 13.73 9.54 -7.18
CA SER A 120 14.69 9.04 -8.19
C SER A 120 14.80 7.52 -8.18
N GLN A 121 14.87 6.89 -7.00
CA GLN A 121 14.90 5.43 -6.89
C GLN A 121 13.59 4.81 -7.36
N TYR A 122 12.44 5.39 -6.99
CA TYR A 122 11.15 4.90 -7.45
C TYR A 122 10.96 5.05 -8.96
N GLN A 123 11.41 6.17 -9.54
CA GLN A 123 11.36 6.42 -10.97
C GLN A 123 12.19 5.36 -11.71
N GLU A 124 13.39 5.04 -11.25
CA GLU A 124 14.22 4.00 -11.85
C GLU A 124 13.53 2.62 -11.86
N ILE A 125 12.91 2.24 -10.75
CA ILE A 125 12.15 0.99 -10.63
C ILE A 125 10.96 0.98 -11.61
N ILE A 126 10.21 2.08 -11.65
CA ILE A 126 9.06 2.24 -12.56
C ILE A 126 9.52 2.17 -14.01
N ASP A 127 10.57 2.90 -14.38
CA ASP A 127 11.11 2.95 -15.75
C ASP A 127 11.68 1.61 -16.20
N LYS A 128 12.36 0.90 -15.30
CA LYS A 128 12.84 -0.46 -15.57
C LYS A 128 11.67 -1.42 -15.81
N ARG A 129 10.63 -1.34 -14.98
CA ARG A 129 9.43 -2.18 -15.13
C ARG A 129 8.63 -1.81 -16.38
N TRP A 130 8.53 -0.52 -16.68
CA TRP A 130 7.85 0.00 -17.87
C TRP A 130 8.52 -0.48 -19.16
N ARG A 131 9.86 -0.37 -19.24
CA ARG A 131 10.63 -0.88 -20.40
C ARG A 131 10.41 -2.36 -20.66
N PHE A 132 10.27 -3.17 -19.61
CA PHE A 132 9.95 -4.59 -19.77
C PHE A 132 8.54 -4.83 -20.35
N MET A 133 7.57 -3.97 -20.05
CA MET A 133 6.19 -4.07 -20.54
C MET A 133 5.99 -3.36 -21.88
N HIS A 134 6.99 -2.60 -22.32
CA HIS A 134 6.98 -1.80 -23.53
C HIS A 134 7.60 -2.56 -24.71
N SER A 135 6.99 -2.46 -25.89
CA SER A 135 7.55 -2.97 -27.16
C SER A 135 7.41 -1.89 -28.24
N ASP A 136 8.23 -1.93 -29.29
CA ASP A 136 8.14 -0.95 -30.39
C ASP A 136 6.74 -0.92 -31.05
N LEU A 137 6.02 -2.04 -30.99
CA LEU A 137 4.64 -2.17 -31.44
C LEU A 137 3.66 -1.34 -30.57
N HIS A 138 3.94 -1.18 -29.27
CA HIS A 138 3.15 -0.36 -28.34
C HIS A 138 3.34 1.14 -28.57
N SER A 139 4.52 1.58 -29.05
CA SER A 139 4.80 2.98 -29.39
C SER A 139 4.04 3.46 -30.62
N ALA A 140 3.82 2.58 -31.61
CA ALA A 140 3.17 2.95 -32.87
C ALA A 140 1.69 3.36 -32.69
N GLY A 141 1.01 2.86 -31.63
CA GLY A 141 -0.37 3.24 -31.30
C GLY A 141 -0.54 4.62 -30.66
N MET A 142 0.55 5.37 -30.40
CA MET A 142 0.51 6.74 -29.88
C MET A 142 0.26 7.81 -30.96
N SER A 143 0.32 7.45 -32.24
CA SER A 143 0.22 8.38 -33.38
C SER A 143 -1.15 8.38 -34.09
N LEU A 144 -2.19 7.83 -33.47
CA LEU A 144 -3.58 7.86 -33.95
C LEU A 144 -4.46 8.59 -32.93
#